data_AF-A0A3Q9S6F4-F1
#
_entry.id   AF-A0A3Q9S6F4-F1
#
_cell.length_a   1.000
_cell.length_b   1.000
_cell.length_c   1.000
_cell.angle_alpha   90.00
_cell.angle_beta   90.00
_cell.angle_gamma   90.00
#
_symmetry.space_group_name_H-M   'P 1'
#
loop_
_entity.id
_entity.type
_entity.pdbx_description
1 polymer ?
#
loop_
_entity_poly.entity_id
_entity_poly.type
_entity_poly.pdbx_seq_one_letter_code
_entity_poly.pdbx_strand_id
1 'polypeptide(L)'
;MATNEKKLKKRRMVRNNEYYDIQKIFDELYRKSLSGKKFDNLLSLILNEQNILLAYRNIKKNKDSKTKGTNENTIMDSFKSILLF
;
A
#
# COMPACT_ATOMS: atom_id res chain seq x y z
N MET A 1 38.58 -6.29 -11.91
CA MET A 1 37.46 -5.33 -11.89
C MET A 1 36.24 -5.96 -12.50
N ALA A 2 35.19 -6.15 -11.69
CA ALA A 2 33.78 -6.25 -12.06
C ALA A 2 33.02 -6.40 -10.73
N THR A 3 32.50 -5.31 -10.18
CA THR A 3 31.62 -5.38 -9.01
C THR A 3 30.28 -5.95 -9.47
N ASN A 4 29.98 -7.18 -9.05
CA ASN A 4 28.67 -7.81 -9.23
C ASN A 4 27.64 -7.11 -8.33
N GLU A 5 27.24 -5.89 -8.68
CA GLU A 5 26.14 -5.20 -8.02
C GLU A 5 24.83 -5.94 -8.33
N LYS A 6 24.38 -6.76 -7.36
CA LYS A 6 23.02 -7.30 -7.35
C LYS A 6 22.04 -6.12 -7.30
N LYS A 7 21.55 -5.69 -8.46
CA LYS A 7 20.56 -4.61 -8.58
C LYS A 7 19.32 -5.01 -7.78
N LEU A 8 19.13 -4.39 -6.61
CA LEU A 8 17.97 -4.63 -5.74
C LEU A 8 16.70 -4.44 -6.57
N LYS A 9 15.90 -5.49 -6.72
CA LYS A 9 14.64 -5.41 -7.45
C LYS A 9 13.75 -4.37 -6.77
N LYS A 10 13.46 -3.29 -7.49
CA LYS A 10 12.60 -2.21 -7.02
C LYS A 10 11.29 -2.77 -6.46
N ARG A 11 10.96 -2.35 -5.24
CA ARG A 11 9.74 -2.80 -4.55
C ARG A 11 8.54 -2.55 -5.45
N ARG A 12 7.68 -3.56 -5.58
CA ARG A 12 6.52 -3.54 -6.48
C ARG A 12 5.58 -2.37 -6.22
N MET A 13 5.46 -1.96 -4.95
CA MET A 13 4.69 -0.80 -4.52
C MET A 13 5.13 0.48 -5.25
N VAL A 14 6.43 0.79 -5.24
CA VAL A 14 6.97 2.00 -5.87
C VAL A 14 6.70 2.00 -7.38
N ARG A 15 6.86 0.84 -8.04
CA ARG A 15 6.54 0.71 -9.48
C ARG A 15 5.06 0.95 -9.78
N ASN A 16 4.16 0.48 -8.92
CA ASN A 16 2.73 0.72 -9.10
C ASN A 16 2.42 2.22 -8.90
N ASN A 17 3.00 2.86 -7.89
CA ASN A 17 2.78 4.28 -7.64
C ASN A 17 3.28 5.16 -8.78
N GLU A 18 4.43 4.82 -9.38
CA GLU A 18 4.98 5.50 -10.55
C GLU A 18 4.11 5.30 -11.80
N TYR A 19 3.55 4.09 -11.98
CA TYR A 19 2.68 3.80 -13.13
C TYR A 19 1.41 4.67 -13.14
N TYR A 20 0.90 5.05 -11.96
CA TYR A 20 -0.26 5.94 -11.81
C TYR A 20 0.14 7.39 -11.47
N ASP A 21 1.42 7.74 -11.59
CA ASP A 21 1.97 9.08 -11.29
C ASP A 21 1.53 9.70 -9.94
N ILE A 22 1.36 8.85 -8.92
CA ILE A 22 0.83 9.28 -7.60
C ILE A 22 1.92 9.36 -6.51
N GLN A 23 3.14 8.91 -6.81
CA GLN A 23 4.24 8.84 -5.86
C GLN A 23 4.55 10.20 -5.21
N LYS A 24 4.62 11.27 -6.03
CA LYS A 24 4.89 12.63 -5.53
C LYS A 24 3.82 13.14 -4.57
N ILE A 25 2.55 12.82 -4.84
CA ILE A 25 1.42 13.21 -3.99
C ILE A 25 1.56 12.56 -2.61
N PHE A 26 1.83 11.25 -2.57
CA PHE A 26 2.02 10.54 -1.30
C PHE A 26 3.24 11.05 -0.52
N ASP A 27 4.36 11.31 -1.20
CA ASP A 27 5.57 11.85 -0.56
C ASP A 27 5.31 13.25 0.04
N GLU A 28 4.53 14.08 -0.65
CA GLU A 28 4.15 15.40 -0.15
C GLU A 28 3.20 15.33 1.05
N LEU A 29 2.19 14.45 1.00
CA LEU A 29 1.29 14.20 2.12
C LEU A 29 2.05 13.72 3.35
N TYR A 30 2.98 12.78 3.18
CA TYR A 30 3.83 12.27 4.26
C TYR A 30 4.70 13.38 4.86
N ARG A 31 5.38 14.17 4.03
CA ARG A 31 6.18 15.31 4.50
C ARG A 31 5.34 16.32 5.30
N LYS A 32 4.13 16.62 4.83
CA LYS A 32 3.19 17.53 5.50
C LYS A 32 2.64 16.94 6.81
N SER A 33 2.43 15.61 6.88
CA SER A 33 1.96 14.97 8.11
C SER A 33 3.03 15.01 9.20
N LEU A 34 4.31 14.85 8.83
CA LEU A 34 5.43 14.98 9.78
C LEU A 34 5.52 16.39 10.39
N SER A 35 5.08 17.43 9.67
CA SER A 35 5.03 18.79 10.20
C SER A 35 3.74 19.12 10.96
N GLY A 36 2.90 18.12 11.29
CA GLY A 36 1.65 18.31 12.03
C GLY A 36 0.56 19.05 11.24
N LYS A 37 0.66 19.10 9.91
CA LYS A 37 -0.33 19.81 9.08
C LYS A 37 -1.68 19.10 9.11
N LYS A 38 -2.77 19.87 9.22
CA LYS A 38 -4.14 19.40 9.00
C LYS A 38 -4.48 19.37 7.51
N PHE A 39 -5.21 18.33 7.08
CA PHE A 39 -5.60 18.12 5.69
C PHE A 39 -7.10 18.28 5.53
N ASP A 40 -7.53 19.39 4.93
CA ASP A 40 -8.96 19.72 4.83
C ASP A 40 -9.60 19.22 3.51
N ASN A 41 -8.78 18.86 2.52
CA ASN A 41 -9.24 18.46 1.19
C ASN A 41 -8.71 17.08 0.76
N LEU A 42 -8.69 16.11 1.67
CA LEU A 42 -8.24 14.75 1.36
C LEU A 42 -9.22 14.01 0.42
N LEU A 43 -10.51 14.37 0.47
CA LEU A 43 -11.54 13.71 -0.33
C LEU A 43 -11.31 13.85 -1.84
N SER A 44 -10.86 15.03 -2.30
CA SER A 44 -10.51 15.23 -3.70
C SER A 44 -9.35 14.32 -4.15
N LEU A 45 -8.36 14.09 -3.28
CA LEU A 45 -7.25 13.16 -3.53
C LEU A 45 -7.69 11.70 -3.46
N ILE A 46 -8.66 11.38 -2.59
CA ILE A 46 -9.22 10.03 -2.48
C ILE A 46 -10.00 9.67 -3.77
N LEU A 47 -10.83 10.60 -4.25
CA LEU A 47 -11.68 10.44 -5.44
C LEU A 47 -10.95 10.67 -6.76
N ASN A 48 -9.68 11.03 -6.73
CA ASN A 48 -8.84 11.15 -7.91
C ASN A 48 -8.77 9.79 -8.66
N GLU A 49 -8.90 9.81 -9.98
CA GLU A 49 -8.95 8.61 -10.82
C GLU A 49 -7.72 7.72 -10.65
N GLN A 50 -6.52 8.31 -10.62
CA GLN A 50 -5.27 7.58 -10.42
C GLN A 50 -5.25 6.85 -9.08
N ASN A 51 -5.76 7.49 -8.01
CA ASN A 51 -5.86 6.88 -6.70
C ASN A 51 -6.88 5.72 -6.66
N ILE A 52 -8.02 5.88 -7.32
CA ILE A 52 -9.05 4.84 -7.44
C ILE A 52 -8.50 3.61 -8.18
N LEU A 53 -7.81 3.81 -9.30
CA LEU A 53 -7.21 2.73 -10.08
C LEU A 53 -6.12 1.98 -9.31
N LEU A 54 -5.26 2.72 -8.59
CA LEU A 54 -4.25 2.12 -7.72
C LEU A 54 -4.88 1.31 -6.58
N ALA A 55 -5.92 1.85 -5.94
CA ALA A 55 -6.66 1.15 -4.88
C ALA A 55 -7.29 -0.14 -5.41
N TYR A 56 -7.98 -0.09 -6.54
CA TYR A 56 -8.56 -1.27 -7.18
C TYR A 56 -7.51 -2.34 -7.49
N ARG A 57 -6.37 -1.94 -8.08
CA ARG A 57 -5.25 -2.85 -8.37
C ARG A 57 -4.71 -3.54 -7.12
N ASN A 58 -4.60 -2.80 -6.02
CA ASN A 58 -4.11 -3.34 -4.75
C ASN A 58 -5.14 -4.32 -4.15
N ILE A 59 -6.42 -3.93 -4.10
CA ILE A 59 -7.52 -4.75 -3.55
C ILE A 59 -7.69 -6.04 -4.35
N LYS A 60 -7.70 -5.98 -5.69
CA LYS A 60 -7.84 -7.15 -6.58
C LYS A 60 -6.77 -8.22 -6.32
N LYS A 61 -5.62 -7.83 -5.78
CA LYS A 61 -4.49 -8.72 -5.51
C LYS A 61 -4.48 -9.27 -4.08
N ASN A 62 -5.34 -8.76 -3.19
CA ASN A 62 -5.46 -9.29 -1.84
C ASN A 62 -5.92 -10.75 -1.93
N LYS A 63 -5.20 -11.67 -1.27
CA LYS A 63 -5.49 -13.11 -1.30
C LYS A 63 -6.61 -13.47 -0.33
N ASP A 64 -7.68 -12.68 -0.34
CA ASP A 64 -8.87 -12.84 0.49
C ASP A 64 -8.48 -13.17 1.94
N SER A 65 -9.01 -14.27 2.49
CA SER A 65 -8.81 -14.75 3.86
C SER A 65 -7.37 -14.96 4.31
N LYS A 66 -6.39 -14.96 3.39
CA LYS A 66 -4.95 -15.08 3.67
C LYS A 66 -4.23 -13.73 3.77
N THR A 67 -4.93 -12.63 3.53
CA THR A 67 -4.38 -11.29 3.68
C THR A 67 -4.31 -10.96 5.16
N LYS A 68 -3.10 -10.66 5.65
CA LYS A 68 -2.91 -10.24 7.04
C LYS A 68 -3.57 -8.88 7.27
N GLY A 69 -4.34 -8.76 8.33
CA GLY A 69 -4.85 -7.50 8.83
C GLY A 69 -3.77 -6.68 9.54
N THR A 70 -4.16 -5.54 10.11
CA THR A 70 -3.27 -4.66 10.87
C THR A 70 -2.64 -5.35 12.09
N ASN A 71 -3.33 -6.33 12.67
CA ASN A 71 -2.85 -7.15 13.77
C ASN A 71 -2.00 -8.35 13.33
N GLU A 72 -1.54 -8.36 12.08
CA GLU A 72 -0.77 -9.43 11.43
C GLU A 72 -1.47 -10.80 11.30
N ASN A 73 -2.70 -10.92 11.77
CA ASN A 73 -3.50 -12.12 11.68
C ASN A 73 -4.31 -12.14 10.38
N THR A 74 -4.51 -13.32 9.83
CA THR A 74 -5.38 -13.56 8.68
C THR A 74 -6.75 -14.04 9.15
N ILE A 75 -7.77 -13.94 8.29
CA ILE A 75 -9.10 -14.50 8.58
C ILE A 75 -9.00 -16.03 8.80
N MET A 76 -8.07 -16.70 8.12
CA MET A 76 -7.78 -18.13 8.33
C MET A 76 -7.29 -18.43 9.76
N ASP A 77 -6.48 -17.55 10.34
CA ASP A 77 -5.97 -17.73 11.71
C ASP A 77 -7.12 -17.67 12.73
N SER A 78 -8.11 -16.80 12.48
CA SER A 78 -9.34 -16.73 13.29
C SER A 78 -10.16 -18.03 13.20
N PHE A 79 -10.35 -18.59 12.01
CA PHE A 79 -11.06 -19.87 11.84
C PHE A 79 -10.33 -21.05 12.51
N LYS A 80 -9.00 -21.09 12.41
CA LYS A 80 -8.18 -22.12 13.07
C LYS A 80 -8.30 -22.04 14.59
N SER A 81 -8.36 -20.83 15.15
CA SER A 81 -8.56 -20.63 16.58
C SER A 81 -9.93 -21.11 17.06
N ILE A 82 -10.98 -21.02 16.23
CA ILE A 82 -12.33 -21.48 16.57
C ILE A 82 -12.43 -23.01 16.52
N LEU A 83 -11.76 -23.66 15.55
CA LEU A 83 -11.76 -25.12 15.41
C LEU A 83 -10.91 -25.87 16.44
N LEU A 84 -10.11 -25.15 17.25
CA LEU A 84 -9.25 -25.73 18.29
C LEU A 84 -9.92 -25.80 19.69
N PHE A 85 -11.19 -25.42 19.80
CA PHE A 85 -12.04 -25.60 20.99
C PHE A 85 -13.14 -26.62 20.69
#